data_AF-A0A351DRA0-F1
#
_entry.id   AF-A0A351DRA0-F1
#
_cell.length_a   1.000
_cell.length_b   1.000
_cell.length_c   1.000
_cell.angle_alpha   90.00
_cell.angle_beta   90.00
_cell.angle_gamma   90.00
#
_symmetry.space_group_name_H-M   'P 1'
#
loop_
_entity.id
_entity.type
_entity.pdbx_description
1 polymer ?
#
loop_
_entity_poly.entity_id
_entity_poly.type
_entity_poly.pdbx_seq_one_letter_code
_entity_poly.pdbx_strand_id
1 'polypeptide(L)' 'VRNLLIPEILCFVSESIESEALYALAFKRGEHCRQKQTTLLSFHYSLATYNHTRAWNNPKFWANPENWNKYWW' A
#
# COMPACT_ATOMS: atom_id res chain seq x y z
N VAL A 1 -18.85 7.31 2.76
CA VAL A 1 -17.43 7.76 2.75
C VAL A 1 -16.57 6.60 3.25
N ARG A 2 -15.97 5.80 2.36
CA ARG A 2 -15.27 4.57 2.76
C ARG A 2 -13.77 4.90 2.87
N ASN A 3 -13.21 4.84 4.07
CA ASN A 3 -11.76 4.86 4.38
C ASN A 3 -10.89 5.99 3.78
N LEU A 4 -11.46 7.12 3.35
CA LEU A 4 -10.67 8.24 2.79
C LEU A 4 -9.67 8.87 3.78
N LEU A 5 -9.86 8.66 5.08
CA LEU A 5 -9.05 9.25 6.15
C LEU A 5 -8.06 8.27 6.79
N ILE A 6 -7.91 7.05 6.27
CA ILE A 6 -6.94 6.08 6.80
C ILE A 6 -5.74 6.09 5.86
N PRO A 7 -4.68 6.87 6.16
CA PRO A 7 -3.50 6.97 5.30
C PRO A 7 -2.57 5.77 5.45
N GLU A 8 -2.68 5.01 6.54
CA GLU A 8 -1.72 3.96 6.91
C GLU A 8 -2.42 2.76 7.55
N ILE A 9 -1.88 1.57 7.29
CA ILE A 9 -2.22 0.32 7.96
C ILE A 9 -1.06 -0.04 8.87
N LEU A 10 -1.33 -0.26 10.16
CA LEU A 10 -0.37 -0.75 11.14
C LEU A 10 -0.64 -2.22 11.44
N CYS A 11 0.41 -3.03 11.43
CA CYS A 11 0.37 -4.45 11.70
C CYS A 11 1.45 -4.83 12.72
N PHE A 12 1.11 -5.72 13.64
CA PHE A 12 2.06 -6.35 14.56
C PHE A 12 2.08 -7.84 14.29
N VAL A 13 3.27 -8.40 14.09
CA VAL A 13 3.47 -9.83 13.85
C VAL A 13 4.42 -10.41 14.86
N SER A 14 4.25 -11.70 15.19
CA SER A 14 5.25 -12.41 15.98
C SER A 14 6.54 -12.58 15.18
N GLU A 15 7.66 -12.72 15.87
CA GLU A 15 8.96 -13.02 15.23
C GLU A 15 8.98 -14.37 14.47
N SER A 16 8.00 -15.23 14.70
CA SER A 16 7.85 -16.50 13.97
C SER A 16 7.35 -16.34 12.54
N ILE A 17 6.83 -15.17 12.15
CA ILE A 17 6.39 -14.89 10.78
C ILE A 17 7.57 -14.36 9.97
N GLU A 18 7.83 -14.98 8.81
CA GLU A 18 8.85 -14.52 7.86
C GLU A 18 8.53 -13.11 7.38
N SER A 19 9.48 -12.20 7.58
CA SER A 19 9.29 -10.78 7.26
C SER A 19 9.35 -10.49 5.76
N GLU A 20 9.93 -11.39 5.00
CA GLU A 20 10.09 -11.37 3.55
C GLU A 20 8.74 -11.25 2.85
N ALA A 21 7.72 -11.96 3.34
CA ALA A 21 6.36 -11.86 2.81
C ALA A 21 5.77 -10.44 2.99
N LEU A 22 6.07 -9.78 4.11
CA LEU A 22 5.59 -8.43 4.38
C LEU A 22 6.32 -7.39 3.51
N TYR A 23 7.62 -7.57 3.29
CA TYR A 23 8.39 -6.73 2.36
C TYR A 23 7.90 -6.91 0.91
N ALA A 24 7.57 -8.14 0.50
CA ALA A 24 7.00 -8.41 -0.83
C ALA A 24 5.64 -7.72 -1.02
N LEU A 25 4.89 -7.54 0.06
CA LEU A 25 3.65 -6.76 0.11
C LEU A 25 3.88 -5.25 0.33
N ALA A 26 5.13 -4.78 0.24
CA ALA A 26 5.56 -3.39 0.41
C ALA A 26 5.29 -2.78 1.80
N PHE A 27 5.11 -3.61 2.83
CA PHE A 27 5.17 -3.12 4.20
C PHE A 27 6.59 -2.67 4.54
N LYS A 28 6.68 -1.62 5.35
CA LYS A 28 7.94 -1.13 5.91
C LYS A 28 8.04 -1.56 7.37
N ARG A 29 9.22 -2.00 7.77
CA ARG A 29 9.51 -2.38 9.16
C ARG A 29 9.45 -1.13 10.05
N GLY A 30 8.74 -1.23 11.16
CA GLY A 30 8.80 -0.29 12.26
C GLY A 30 9.63 -0.83 13.42
N GLU A 31 9.50 -0.22 14.59
CA GLU A 31 10.25 -0.61 15.79
C GLU A 31 9.82 -1.98 16.36
N HIS A 32 10.71 -2.60 17.13
CA HIS A 32 10.33 -3.76 17.94
C HIS A 32 9.46 -3.33 19.11
N CYS A 33 8.33 -4.03 19.27
CA CYS A 33 7.41 -3.77 20.36
C CYS A 33 7.43 -4.95 21.33
N ARG A 34 7.76 -4.69 22.60
CA ARG A 34 7.68 -5.71 23.66
C ARG A 34 6.30 -5.69 24.28
N GLN A 35 5.58 -6.80 24.19
CA GLN A 35 4.35 -7.01 24.94
C GLN A 35 4.59 -8.08 26.00
N LYS A 36 4.73 -7.66 27.27
CA LYS A 36 4.87 -8.51 28.48
C LYS A 36 5.97 -9.60 28.38
N GLN A 37 5.72 -10.68 27.63
CA GLN A 37 6.57 -11.87 27.48
C GLN A 37 6.93 -12.19 26.01
N THR A 38 6.38 -11.44 25.05
CA THR A 38 6.57 -11.67 23.62
C THR A 38 7.08 -10.42 22.94
N THR A 39 8.09 -10.57 22.08
CA THR A 39 8.51 -9.52 21.17
C THR A 39 7.66 -9.61 19.90
N LEU A 40 7.11 -8.47 19.49
CA LEU A 40 6.37 -8.30 18.26
C LEU A 40 7.18 -7.38 17.34
N LEU A 41 7.11 -7.68 16.05
CA LEU A 41 7.66 -6.85 15.00
C LEU A 41 6.54 -5.94 14.49
N SER A 42 6.76 -4.63 14.48
CA SER A 42 5.78 -3.71 13.88
C SER A 42 6.09 -3.49 12.40
N PHE A 43 5.02 -3.34 11.61
CA PHE A 43 5.08 -3.01 10.21
C PHE A 43 3.99 -2.00 9.87
N HIS A 44 4.30 -1.09 8.96
CA HIS A 44 3.32 -0.14 8.44
C HIS A 44 3.26 -0.19 6.92
N TYR A 45 2.10 0.12 6.39
CA TYR A 45 1.84 0.20 4.96
C TYR A 45 1.08 1.48 4.65
N SER A 46 1.69 2.34 3.83
CA SER A 46 1.10 3.63 3.48
C SER A 46 0.14 3.49 2.32
N LEU A 47 -1.16 3.63 2.59
CA LEU A 47 -2.20 3.69 1.58
C LEU A 47 -2.11 4.99 0.76
N ALA A 48 -1.68 6.09 1.41
CA ALA A 48 -1.51 7.38 0.76
C ALA A 48 -0.51 7.35 -0.39
N THR A 49 0.54 6.52 -0.27
CA THR A 49 1.57 6.37 -1.31
C THR A 49 1.51 5.03 -2.03
N TYR A 50 0.52 4.18 -1.78
CA TYR A 50 0.50 2.84 -2.38
C TYR A 50 0.31 2.89 -3.90
N ASN A 51 -0.71 3.63 -4.35
CA ASN A 51 -1.02 3.74 -5.77
C ASN A 51 -0.49 5.07 -6.30
N HIS A 52 0.73 5.05 -6.83
CA HIS A 52 1.29 6.23 -7.47
C HIS A 52 0.45 6.64 -8.69
N THR A 53 0.17 7.93 -8.83
CA THR A 53 -0.44 8.48 -10.03
C THR A 53 0.44 8.19 -11.23
N ARG A 54 -0.07 7.40 -12.18
CA ARG A 54 0.68 7.02 -13.38
C ARG A 54 0.57 8.10 -14.44
N ALA A 55 1.72 8.64 -14.86
CA ALA A 55 1.79 9.64 -15.91
C ALA A 55 1.44 9.12 -17.32
N TRP A 56 1.25 7.81 -17.48
CA TRP A 56 0.93 7.18 -18.77
C TRP A 56 -0.56 6.85 -18.92
N ASN A 57 -1.33 6.80 -17.83
CA ASN A 57 -2.76 6.53 -17.88
C ASN A 57 -3.55 7.84 -18.05
N ASN A 58 -3.29 8.55 -19.13
CA ASN A 58 -3.99 9.79 -19.50
C ASN A 58 -4.13 9.88 -21.03
N PRO A 59 -5.05 10.73 -21.55
CA PRO A 59 -5.30 10.80 -22.99
C PRO A 59 -4.10 11.23 -23.82
N LYS A 60 -3.09 11.91 -23.24
CA LYS A 60 -2.00 12.57 -23.97
C LYS A 60 -1.21 11.63 -24.89
N PHE A 61 -1.14 10.34 -24.54
CA PHE A 61 -0.42 9.30 -25.30
C PHE A 61 -1.33 8.20 -25.85
N TRP A 62 -2.65 8.38 -25.80
CA TRP A 62 -3.59 7.43 -26.38
C TRP A 62 -3.67 7.64 -27.90
N ALA A 63 -3.85 6.57 -28.67
CA ALA A 63 -3.95 6.66 -30.14
C ALA A 63 -5.18 7.46 -30.64
N ASN A 64 -6.13 7.74 -29.75
CA ASN A 64 -7.41 8.43 -30.02
C ASN A 64 -7.84 9.22 -28.76
N PRO A 65 -7.11 10.30 -28.40
CA PRO A 65 -7.29 11.03 -27.15
C PRO A 65 -8.72 11.59 -26.96
N GLU A 66 -9.41 11.90 -28.06
CA GLU A 66 -10.77 12.41 -28.08
C GLU A 66 -11.83 11.41 -27.60
N ASN A 67 -11.52 10.11 -27.62
CA ASN A 67 -12.41 9.04 -27.16
C ASN A 67 -12.12 8.61 -25.71
N TRP A 68 -11.13 9.21 -25.06
CA TRP A 68 -10.76 8.88 -23.68
C TRP A 68 -11.95 9.05 -22.74
N ASN A 69 -12.26 7.99 -21.99
CA ASN A 69 -13.34 7.94 -21.00
C ASN A 69 -14.75 8.23 -21.55
N LYS A 70 -14.97 8.13 -22.87
CA LYS A 70 -16.29 8.32 -23.51
C LYS A 70 -17.02 7.03 -23.80
N TYR A 71 -16.28 5.98 -24.13
CA TYR A 71 -16.83 4.68 -24.50
C TYR A 71 -16.17 3.61 -23.62
N TRP A 72 -17.00 2.78 -23.02
CA TRP A 72 -16.60 1.54 -22.36
C TRP A 72 -17.25 0.39 -23.15
N TRP A 73 -16.58 -0.76 -23.20
CA TRP A 73 -17.16 -1.96 -23.79
C TRP A 73 -18.30 -2.51 -22.94
#